data_AF-A0AB39HBG4-F1
#
_entry.id   AF-A0AB39HBG4-F1
#
_cell.length_a   1.000
_cell.length_b   1.000
_cell.length_c   1.000
_cell.angle_alpha   90.00
_cell.angle_beta   90.00
_cell.angle_gamma   90.00
#
_symmetry.space_group_name_H-M   'P 1'
#
loop_
_entity.id
_entity.type
_entity.pdbx_description
1 polymer ?
#
loop_
_entity_poly.entity_id
_entity_poly.type
_entity_poly.pdbx_seq_one_letter_code
_entity_poly.pdbx_strand_id
1 'polypeptide(L)'
;MAKSVNLQVEYSSQAGWANVIVCLMLAHALVVCDLPLLATLILLSIIAQSLSEHRLLPKPFDGHLRVQGGRLVRIRQKSDSSATVFTLLNAYLGLRYFLLVLVLSDGKTCYLWRDSCSDEQYRRLILFLKQSFRERKNNE
;
A
#
# COMPACT_ATOMS: atom_id res chain seq x y z
N MET A 1 16.81 -21.89 12.70
CA MET A 1 16.77 -20.43 12.94
C MET A 1 15.78 -19.79 11.98
N ALA A 2 14.68 -19.20 12.47
CA ALA A 2 13.68 -18.57 11.61
C ALA A 2 14.25 -17.26 11.02
N LYS A 3 14.46 -17.23 9.70
CA LYS A 3 14.90 -16.02 8.99
C LYS A 3 13.85 -14.91 9.17
N SER A 4 14.31 -13.69 9.47
CA SER A 4 13.44 -12.51 9.56
C SER A 4 14.01 -11.36 8.75
N VAL A 5 13.14 -10.58 8.10
CA VAL A 5 13.48 -9.37 7.37
C VAL A 5 12.82 -8.18 8.06
N ASN A 6 13.62 -7.18 8.40
CA ASN A 6 13.17 -5.94 9.03
C ASN A 6 13.26 -4.81 8.01
N LEU A 7 12.17 -4.05 7.87
CA LEU A 7 12.11 -2.84 7.05
C LEU A 7 11.64 -1.67 7.90
N GLN A 8 12.27 -0.52 7.64
CA GLN A 8 11.79 0.77 8.07
C GLN A 8 11.20 1.45 6.84
N VAL A 9 9.95 1.85 6.95
CA VAL A 9 9.13 2.35 5.85
C VAL A 9 8.81 3.80 6.15
N GLU A 10 9.29 4.68 5.27
CA GLU A 10 9.01 6.10 5.31
C GLU A 10 7.82 6.45 4.42
N TYR A 11 7.32 7.67 4.57
CA TYR A 11 6.19 8.15 3.80
C TYR A 11 6.53 8.22 2.31
N SER A 12 5.73 7.55 1.47
CA SER A 12 5.91 7.56 0.01
C SER A 12 5.51 8.91 -0.58
N SER A 13 6.44 9.52 -1.30
CA SER A 13 6.14 10.71 -2.11
C SER A 13 5.38 10.33 -3.39
N GLN A 14 5.66 9.15 -3.97
CA GLN A 14 4.95 8.63 -5.13
C GLN A 14 3.46 8.40 -4.85
N ALA A 15 3.10 7.91 -3.67
CA ALA A 15 1.72 7.77 -3.25
C ALA A 15 0.99 9.13 -3.19
N GLY A 16 1.70 10.18 -2.75
CA GLY A 16 1.20 11.55 -2.75
C GLY A 16 0.93 12.07 -4.16
N TRP A 17 1.93 11.98 -5.04
CA TRP A 17 1.81 12.40 -6.44
C TRP A 17 0.74 11.61 -7.18
N ALA A 18 0.65 10.30 -6.98
CA ALA A 18 -0.37 9.46 -7.59
C ALA A 18 -1.78 9.93 -7.22
N ASN A 19 -2.00 10.32 -5.96
CA ASN A 19 -3.29 10.82 -5.51
C ASN A 19 -3.63 12.16 -6.20
N VAL A 20 -2.66 13.08 -6.28
CA VAL A 20 -2.82 14.38 -6.97
C VAL A 20 -3.13 14.19 -8.46
N ILE A 21 -2.40 13.28 -9.13
CA ILE A 21 -2.60 12.99 -10.55
C ILE A 21 -4.01 12.43 -10.78
N VAL A 22 -4.48 11.51 -9.94
CA VAL A 22 -5.85 10.98 -10.04
C VAL A 22 -6.88 12.09 -9.83
N CYS A 23 -6.66 13.01 -8.89
CA CYS A 23 -7.53 14.18 -8.72
C CYS A 23 -7.59 15.05 -9.97
N LEU A 24 -6.43 15.34 -10.57
CA LEU A 24 -6.35 16.15 -11.79
C LEU A 24 -7.05 15.47 -12.96
N MET A 25 -6.90 14.15 -13.11
CA MET A 25 -7.62 13.39 -14.14
C MET A 25 -9.13 13.42 -13.93
N LEU A 26 -9.61 13.25 -12.68
CA LEU A 26 -11.03 13.33 -12.34
C LEU A 26 -11.60 14.73 -12.61
N ALA A 27 -10.89 15.77 -12.19
CA ALA A 27 -11.28 17.16 -12.45
C ALA A 27 -11.31 17.45 -13.95
N HIS A 28 -10.32 16.98 -14.70
CA HIS A 28 -10.29 17.14 -16.15
C HIS A 28 -11.44 16.40 -16.84
N ALA A 29 -11.71 15.15 -16.45
CA ALA A 29 -12.83 14.36 -16.97
C ALA A 29 -14.19 15.04 -16.72
N LEU A 30 -14.37 15.66 -15.55
CA LEU A 30 -15.56 16.43 -15.20
C LEU A 30 -15.74 17.69 -16.05
N VAL A 31 -14.64 18.35 -16.43
CA VAL A 31 -14.67 19.55 -17.29
C VAL A 31 -14.93 19.21 -18.75
N VAL A 32 -14.43 18.06 -19.23
CA VAL A 32 -14.60 17.62 -20.63
C VAL A 32 -15.96 16.96 -20.87
N CYS A 33 -16.59 16.39 -19.84
CA CYS A 33 -17.93 15.83 -19.98
C CYS A 33 -18.98 16.92 -20.23
N ASP A 34 -19.92 16.65 -21.15
CA ASP A 34 -21.15 17.43 -21.37
C ASP A 34 -22.16 17.23 -20.22
N LEU A 35 -21.70 17.42 -18.98
CA LEU A 35 -22.53 17.38 -17.78
C LEU A 35 -23.04 18.80 -17.49
N PRO A 36 -24.31 18.94 -17.05
CA PRO A 36 -24.81 20.23 -16.59
C PRO A 36 -23.93 20.74 -15.44
N LEU A 37 -23.59 22.03 -15.46
CA LEU A 37 -22.63 22.67 -14.55
C LEU A 37 -22.95 22.46 -13.05
N LEU A 38 -24.23 22.29 -12.73
CA LEU A 38 -24.68 21.96 -11.37
C LEU A 38 -24.25 20.54 -10.96
N ALA A 39 -24.35 19.56 -11.87
CA ALA A 39 -23.93 18.19 -11.60
C ALA A 39 -22.41 18.09 -11.44
N THR A 40 -21.64 18.82 -12.26
CA THR A 40 -20.17 18.85 -12.12
C THR A 40 -19.74 19.45 -10.78
N LEU A 41 -20.39 20.53 -10.32
CA LEU A 41 -20.13 21.12 -9.01
C LEU A 41 -20.43 20.16 -7.85
N ILE A 42 -21.56 19.42 -7.91
CA ILE A 42 -21.92 18.41 -6.90
C ILE A 42 -20.90 17.26 -6.90
N LEU A 43 -20.54 16.75 -8.08
CA LEU A 43 -19.52 15.70 -8.20
C LEU A 43 -18.16 16.17 -7.68
N LEU A 44 -17.77 17.42 -7.97
CA LEU A 44 -16.53 18.00 -7.46
C LEU A 44 -16.55 18.14 -5.94
N SER A 45 -17.68 18.52 -5.35
CA SER A 45 -17.80 18.62 -3.89
C SER A 45 -17.73 17.25 -3.21
N ILE A 46 -18.35 16.23 -3.80
CA ILE A 46 -18.28 14.84 -3.31
C ILE A 46 -16.84 14.34 -3.38
N ILE A 47 -16.13 14.59 -4.49
CA ILE A 47 -14.72 14.22 -4.63
C ILE A 47 -13.87 14.97 -3.60
N ALA A 48 -14.07 16.28 -3.44
CA ALA A 48 -13.32 17.10 -2.48
C ALA A 48 -13.55 16.65 -1.04
N GLN A 49 -14.80 16.35 -0.66
CA GLN A 49 -15.14 15.82 0.65
C GLN A 49 -14.55 14.42 0.86
N SER A 50 -14.64 13.57 -0.16
CA SER A 50 -13.99 12.26 -0.15
C SER A 50 -12.47 12.37 0.00
N LEU A 51 -11.83 13.42 -0.54
CA LEU A 51 -10.39 13.69 -0.37
C LEU A 51 -10.01 14.25 1.01
N SER A 52 -10.90 15.01 1.65
CA SER A 52 -10.65 15.54 2.99
C SER A 52 -10.81 14.45 4.06
N GLU A 53 -11.81 13.57 3.89
CA GLU A 53 -12.13 12.53 4.86
C GLU A 53 -11.40 11.22 4.55
N HIS A 54 -11.18 10.91 3.27
CA HIS A 54 -10.55 9.70 2.78
C HIS A 54 -9.45 10.01 1.75
N ARG A 55 -8.56 9.07 1.48
CA ARG A 55 -7.66 9.18 0.32
C ARG A 55 -8.31 8.40 -0.82
N LEU A 56 -8.33 8.95 -2.03
CA LEU A 56 -8.85 8.25 -3.21
C LEU A 56 -8.04 6.97 -3.48
N LEU A 57 -6.74 7.03 -3.22
CA LEU A 57 -5.86 5.87 -3.23
C LEU A 57 -5.71 5.26 -1.82
N PRO A 58 -5.48 3.94 -1.70
CA PRO A 58 -5.24 3.29 -0.43
C PRO A 58 -4.10 3.96 0.34
N LYS A 59 -4.28 4.12 1.66
CA LYS A 59 -3.27 4.76 2.51
C LYS A 59 -1.94 3.99 2.40
N PRO A 60 -0.84 4.66 2.00
CA PRO A 60 0.48 4.03 1.99
C PRO A 60 0.87 3.65 3.41
N PHE A 61 1.53 2.51 3.56
CA PHE A 61 2.05 2.10 4.85
C PHE A 61 3.24 2.98 5.28
N ASP A 62 3.24 3.43 6.52
CA ASP A 62 4.35 4.14 7.16
C ASP A 62 4.69 3.52 8.52
N GLY A 63 5.97 3.34 8.81
CA GLY A 63 6.46 2.78 10.08
C GLY A 63 7.34 1.55 9.91
N HIS A 64 7.29 0.61 10.86
CA HIS A 64 8.14 -0.57 10.86
C HIS A 64 7.40 -1.83 10.42
N LEU A 65 8.00 -2.57 9.51
CA LEU A 65 7.50 -3.85 9.02
C LEU A 65 8.56 -4.92 9.26
N ARG A 66 8.20 -5.99 9.99
CA ARG A 66 9.08 -7.15 10.20
C ARG A 66 8.38 -8.42 9.76
N VAL A 67 8.93 -9.09 8.75
CA VAL A 67 8.43 -10.38 8.28
C VAL A 67 9.30 -11.49 8.86
N GLN A 68 8.69 -12.46 9.54
CA GLN A 68 9.37 -13.59 10.18
C GLN A 68 8.86 -14.91 9.62
N GLY A 69 9.79 -15.77 9.17
CA GLY A 69 9.50 -17.09 8.64
C GLY A 69 8.53 -17.09 7.44
N GLY A 70 8.45 -15.97 6.72
CA GLY A 70 7.54 -15.82 5.58
C GLY A 70 6.04 -15.88 5.91
N ARG A 71 5.67 -15.97 7.20
CA ARG A 71 4.30 -16.17 7.69
C ARG A 71 3.84 -15.08 8.64
N LEU A 72 4.70 -14.63 9.54
CA LEU A 72 4.34 -13.63 10.53
C LEU A 72 4.82 -12.26 10.08
N VAL A 73 3.92 -11.28 10.09
CA VAL A 73 4.23 -9.87 9.81
C VAL A 73 3.93 -9.09 11.06
N ARG A 74 4.96 -8.48 11.65
CA ARG A 74 4.80 -7.48 12.70
C ARG A 74 4.79 -6.11 12.06
N ILE A 75 3.74 -5.36 12.33
CA ILE A 75 3.49 -4.04 11.78
C ILE A 75 3.43 -3.07 12.95
N ARG A 76 4.21 -1.99 12.89
CA ARG A 76 4.11 -0.87 13.83
C ARG A 76 3.99 0.39 13.01
N GLN A 77 2.78 0.97 12.97
CA GLN A 77 2.59 2.24 12.26
C GLN A 77 3.27 3.37 13.01
N LYS A 78 3.66 4.44 12.30
CA LYS A 78 4.27 5.61 12.94
C LYS A 78 3.31 6.30 13.92
N SER A 79 2.01 6.23 13.65
CA SER A 79 0.95 6.76 14.51
C SER A 79 0.59 5.87 15.70
N ASP A 80 1.09 4.63 15.73
CA ASP A 80 0.68 3.64 16.73
C ASP A 80 1.87 3.23 17.61
N SER A 81 1.67 3.33 18.93
CA SER A 81 2.70 2.99 19.91
C SER A 81 2.98 1.48 19.92
N SER A 82 1.97 0.68 19.56
CA SER A 82 1.97 -0.78 19.70
C SER A 82 2.27 -1.50 18.38
N ALA A 83 3.07 -2.56 18.45
CA ALA A 83 3.29 -3.44 17.30
C ALA A 83 2.17 -4.50 17.23
N THR A 84 1.47 -4.56 16.11
CA THR A 84 0.45 -5.57 15.82
C THR A 84 1.06 -6.71 15.03
N VAL A 85 0.65 -7.94 15.34
CA VAL A 85 1.17 -9.16 14.69
C VAL A 85 0.06 -9.75 13.84
N PHE A 86 0.37 -9.97 12.57
CA PHE A 86 -0.54 -10.54 11.59
C PHE A 86 0.07 -11.75 10.91
N THR A 87 -0.78 -12.62 10.37
CA THR A 87 -0.34 -13.70 9.50
C THR A 87 -0.45 -13.24 8.05
N LEU A 88 0.62 -13.43 7.27
CA LEU A 88 0.66 -13.17 5.84
C LEU A 88 -0.05 -14.30 5.10
N LEU A 89 -1.20 -13.97 4.50
CA LEU A 89 -1.94 -14.86 3.63
C LEU A 89 -1.33 -14.88 2.23
N ASN A 90 -1.16 -13.69 1.64
CA ASN A 90 -0.68 -13.55 0.28
C ASN A 90 0.12 -12.26 0.10
N ALA A 91 0.99 -12.21 -0.92
CA ALA A 91 1.66 -11.00 -1.34
C ALA A 91 1.76 -10.97 -2.87
N TYR A 92 1.46 -9.82 -3.46
CA TYR A 92 1.58 -9.63 -4.90
C TYR A 92 2.11 -8.24 -5.24
N LEU A 93 2.71 -8.14 -6.42
CA LEU A 93 3.26 -6.90 -6.95
C LEU A 93 2.20 -6.25 -7.84
N GLY A 94 1.73 -5.07 -7.44
CA GLY A 94 0.85 -4.19 -8.20
C GLY A 94 1.62 -3.10 -8.94
N LEU A 95 0.96 -2.45 -9.91
CA LEU A 95 1.48 -1.28 -10.63
C LEU A 95 2.93 -1.47 -11.12
N ARG A 96 3.19 -2.46 -11.99
CA ARG A 96 4.53 -2.71 -12.59
C ARG A 96 5.69 -2.63 -11.57
N TYR A 97 5.56 -3.31 -10.42
CA TYR A 97 6.60 -3.38 -9.36
C TYR A 97 6.81 -2.11 -8.52
N PHE A 98 5.94 -1.10 -8.65
CA PHE A 98 5.99 0.10 -7.80
C PHE A 98 5.24 -0.09 -6.47
N LEU A 99 4.31 -1.04 -6.42
CA LEU A 99 3.48 -1.30 -5.25
C LEU A 99 3.58 -2.77 -4.85
N LEU A 100 3.92 -3.04 -3.60
CA LEU A 100 3.82 -4.37 -3.00
C LEU A 100 2.58 -4.40 -2.11
N VAL A 101 1.67 -5.31 -2.41
CA VAL A 101 0.43 -5.49 -1.65
C VAL A 101 0.56 -6.74 -0.79
N LEU A 102 0.42 -6.57 0.53
CA LEU A 102 0.45 -7.64 1.51
C LEU A 102 -0.96 -7.88 2.05
N VAL A 103 -1.48 -9.09 1.83
CA VAL A 103 -2.79 -9.53 2.34
C VAL A 103 -2.59 -10.23 3.67
N LEU A 104 -3.20 -9.70 4.72
CA LEU A 104 -3.07 -10.16 6.10
C LEU A 104 -4.31 -10.97 6.52
N SER A 105 -4.16 -11.83 7.53
CA SER A 105 -5.22 -12.74 8.02
C SER A 105 -6.48 -12.06 8.55
N ASP A 106 -6.39 -10.77 8.89
CA ASP A 106 -7.45 -9.99 9.52
C ASP A 106 -8.30 -9.22 8.49
N GLY A 107 -8.27 -9.64 7.22
CA GLY A 107 -8.87 -8.89 6.09
C GLY A 107 -8.18 -7.57 5.75
N LYS A 108 -7.16 -7.17 6.53
CA LYS A 108 -6.37 -5.96 6.32
C LYS A 108 -5.39 -6.15 5.18
N THR A 109 -5.24 -5.10 4.39
CA THR A 109 -4.29 -5.06 3.28
C THR A 109 -3.28 -3.95 3.53
N CYS A 110 -1.99 -4.27 3.43
CA CYS A 110 -0.91 -3.33 3.61
C CYS A 110 -0.29 -2.98 2.25
N TYR A 111 -0.20 -1.69 1.95
CA TYR A 111 0.25 -1.14 0.69
C TYR A 111 1.63 -0.53 0.87
N LEU A 112 2.66 -1.26 0.46
CA LEU A 112 4.05 -0.84 0.55
C LEU A 112 4.51 -0.31 -0.82
N TRP A 113 4.74 1.00 -0.90
CA TRP A 113 5.29 1.62 -2.10
C TRP A 113 6.80 1.41 -2.15
N ARG A 114 7.36 1.24 -3.35
CA ARG A 114 8.79 1.00 -3.53
C ARG A 114 9.65 2.14 -2.97
N ASP A 115 9.24 3.38 -3.21
CA ASP A 115 9.96 4.58 -2.75
C ASP A 115 9.88 4.81 -1.24
N SER A 116 9.02 4.09 -0.53
CA SER A 116 8.95 4.15 0.93
C SER A 116 10.13 3.51 1.64
N CYS A 117 10.98 2.74 0.95
CA CYS A 117 12.12 2.08 1.56
C CYS A 117 13.31 2.07 0.59
N SER A 118 14.51 1.75 1.10
CA SER A 118 15.67 1.65 0.22
C SER A 118 15.52 0.46 -0.75
N ASP A 119 16.04 0.62 -1.97
CA ASP A 119 15.97 -0.40 -3.02
C ASP A 119 16.55 -1.75 -2.55
N GLU A 120 17.57 -1.72 -1.70
CA GLU A 120 18.17 -2.93 -1.14
C GLU A 120 17.25 -3.63 -0.13
N GLN A 121 16.58 -2.88 0.75
CA GLN A 121 15.58 -3.42 1.67
C GLN A 121 14.37 -3.99 0.91
N TYR A 122 13.89 -3.26 -0.10
CA TYR A 122 12.80 -3.68 -0.96
C TYR A 122 13.11 -4.99 -1.68
N ARG A 123 14.30 -5.09 -2.30
CA ARG A 123 14.74 -6.29 -3.00
C ARG A 123 14.89 -7.48 -2.06
N ARG A 124 15.47 -7.27 -0.87
CA ARG A 124 15.58 -8.32 0.17
C ARG A 124 14.20 -8.82 0.59
N LEU A 125 13.23 -7.92 0.77
CA LEU A 125 11.85 -8.28 1.10
C LEU A 125 11.21 -9.14 0.00
N ILE A 126 11.29 -8.71 -1.26
CA ILE A 126 10.70 -9.45 -2.38
C ILE A 126 11.31 -10.84 -2.50
N LEU A 127 12.65 -10.95 -2.44
CA LEU A 127 13.33 -12.24 -2.53
C LEU A 127 12.91 -13.16 -1.38
N PHE A 128 12.83 -12.61 -0.17
CA PHE A 128 12.40 -13.34 1.01
C PHE A 128 10.96 -13.85 0.87
N LEU A 129 10.03 -12.99 0.43
CA LEU A 129 8.64 -13.38 0.19
C LEU A 129 8.55 -14.44 -0.90
N LYS A 130 9.23 -14.28 -2.03
CA LYS A 130 9.24 -15.23 -3.14
C LYS A 130 9.74 -16.61 -2.72
N GLN A 131 10.82 -16.66 -1.93
CA GLN A 131 11.33 -17.91 -1.35
C GLN A 131 10.29 -18.54 -0.42
N SER A 132 9.71 -17.74 0.48
CA SER A 132 8.71 -18.18 1.44
C SER A 132 7.47 -18.80 0.78
N PHE A 133 6.93 -18.15 -0.25
CA PHE A 133 5.76 -18.66 -0.98
C PHE A 133 6.08 -19.91 -1.80
N ARG A 134 7.30 -20.01 -2.35
CA ARG A 134 7.75 -21.23 -3.05
C ARG A 134 7.86 -22.42 -2.09
N GLU A 135 8.42 -22.21 -0.90
CA GLU A 135 8.52 -23.25 0.13
C GLU A 135 7.14 -23.71 0.60
N ARG A 136 6.17 -22.80 0.73
CA ARG A 136 4.78 -23.18 1.06
C ARG A 136 4.15 -24.06 -0.02
N LYS A 137 4.29 -23.68 -1.29
CA LYS A 137 3.73 -24.44 -2.41
C LYS A 137 4.28 -25.87 -2.51
N ASN A 138 5.50 -26.12 -2.05
CA ASN A 138 6.10 -27.44 -2.06
C ASN A 138 5.72 -28.33 -0.86
N ASN A 139 5.12 -27.76 0.19
CA ASN A 139 4.73 -28.46 1.41
C ASN A 139 3.20 -28.70 1.51
N GLU A 140 2.45 -28.32 0.48
CA GLU A 140 1.03 -28.62 0.27
C GLU A 140 0.91 -29.74 -0.77
#